data_AF-A0A1A8UJ51-F1
#
_entry.id   AF-A0A1A8UJ51-F1
#
_cell.length_a   1.000
_cell.length_b   1.000
_cell.length_c   1.000
_cell.angle_alpha   90.00
_cell.angle_beta   90.00
_cell.angle_gamma   90.00
#
_symmetry.space_group_name_H-M   'P 1'
#
loop_
_entity.id
_entity.type
_entity.pdbx_description
1 polymer ?
#
loop_
_entity_poly.entity_id
_entity_poly.type
_entity_poly.pdbx_seq_one_letter_code
_entity_poly.pdbx_strand_id
1 'polypeptide(L)'
;MAVLWISTLSLLHTALCSAAFVRPPGKSVLLDEQSAASFLSRSLLYNHWDFELVVPGNLERECLEEVCNYEEAREVFKDDTKTADFWKHYTSTGDATPNVDVSVLVAGILAIVVIAVIAT
;
A
#
# COMPACT_ATOMS: atom_id res chain seq x y z
N MET A 1 -33.58 -8.66 17.81
CA MET A 1 -34.28 -8.53 16.51
C MET A 1 -33.41 -7.88 15.43
N ALA A 2 -32.77 -6.72 15.67
CA ALA A 2 -31.92 -6.06 14.67
C ALA A 2 -30.70 -6.88 14.19
N VAL A 3 -30.02 -7.59 15.10
CA VAL A 3 -28.83 -8.40 14.78
C VAL A 3 -29.13 -9.50 13.77
N LEU A 4 -30.24 -10.24 13.97
CA LEU A 4 -30.68 -11.28 13.05
C LEU A 4 -31.01 -10.71 11.67
N TRP A 5 -31.58 -9.50 11.61
CA TRP A 5 -31.92 -8.85 10.36
C TRP A 5 -30.67 -8.39 9.58
N ILE A 6 -29.68 -7.83 10.28
CA ILE A 6 -28.39 -7.43 9.68
C ILE A 6 -27.66 -8.66 9.12
N SER A 7 -27.60 -9.76 9.87
CA SER A 7 -26.98 -11.01 9.40
C SER A 7 -27.68 -11.56 8.16
N THR A 8 -29.02 -11.53 8.12
CA THR A 8 -29.78 -12.01 6.95
C THR A 8 -29.62 -11.11 5.72
N LEU A 9 -29.57 -9.79 5.91
CA LEU A 9 -29.33 -8.82 4.82
C LEU A 9 -27.92 -8.98 4.25
N SER A 10 -26.92 -9.19 5.10
CA SER A 10 -25.54 -9.42 4.68
C SER A 10 -25.40 -10.73 3.87
N LEU A 11 -26.05 -11.81 4.34
CA LEU A 11 -26.09 -13.09 3.62
C LEU A 11 -26.83 -13.02 2.28
N LEU A 12 -27.92 -12.23 2.21
CA LEU A 12 -28.65 -12.01 0.96
C LEU A 12 -27.81 -11.23 -0.05
N HIS A 13 -27.07 -10.23 0.42
CA HIS A 13 -26.23 -9.38 -0.43
C HIS A 13 -25.05 -10.17 -1.01
N THR A 14 -24.40 -11.01 -0.20
CA THR A 14 -23.31 -11.89 -0.66
C THR A 14 -23.82 -12.92 -1.67
N ALA A 15 -24.97 -13.55 -1.43
CA ALA A 15 -25.58 -14.50 -2.36
C ALA A 15 -25.94 -13.86 -3.72
N LEU A 16 -26.46 -12.63 -3.72
CA LEU A 16 -26.80 -11.90 -4.94
C LEU A 16 -25.55 -11.52 -5.75
N CYS A 17 -24.48 -11.07 -5.08
CA CYS A 17 -23.19 -10.79 -5.72
C CYS A 17 -22.56 -12.05 -6.33
N SER A 18 -22.65 -13.20 -5.66
CA SER A 18 -22.12 -14.47 -6.19
C SER A 18 -22.88 -14.94 -7.44
N ALA A 19 -24.21 -14.73 -7.51
CA ALA A 19 -25.02 -15.08 -8.68
C ALA A 19 -24.71 -14.18 -9.89
N ALA A 20 -24.44 -12.89 -9.67
CA ALA A 20 -24.06 -11.95 -10.73
C ALA A 20 -22.64 -12.18 -11.29
N PHE A 21 -21.77 -12.86 -10.53
CA PHE A 21 -20.37 -13.11 -10.90
C PHE A 21 -20.12 -14.48 -11.55
N VAL A 22 -21.16 -15.29 -11.80
CA VAL A 22 -21.00 -16.56 -12.53
C VAL A 22 -20.56 -16.27 -13.97
N ARG A 23 -19.25 -16.31 -14.19
CA ARG A 23 -18.60 -16.00 -15.48
C ARG A 23 -18.73 -17.20 -16.41
N PRO A 24 -19.02 -17.00 -17.71
CA PRO A 24 -18.98 -18.10 -18.68
C PRO A 24 -17.58 -18.72 -18.73
N PRO A 25 -17.47 -20.06 -18.79
CA PRO A 25 -16.17 -20.73 -18.80
C PRO A 25 -15.40 -20.35 -20.08
N GLY A 26 -14.15 -19.92 -19.92
CA GLY A 26 -13.19 -19.89 -21.03
C GLY A 26 -12.47 -18.58 -21.35
N LYS A 27 -12.61 -17.50 -20.56
CA LYS A 27 -11.80 -16.28 -20.75
C LYS A 27 -11.33 -15.70 -19.42
N SER A 28 -10.16 -16.12 -18.95
CA SER A 28 -9.45 -15.45 -17.86
C SER A 28 -8.98 -14.07 -18.35
N VAL A 29 -9.69 -13.02 -17.93
CA VAL A 29 -9.26 -11.61 -18.10
C VAL A 29 -8.28 -11.21 -16.99
N LEU A 30 -8.06 -12.10 -16.02
CA LEU A 30 -7.11 -11.92 -14.94
C LEU A 30 -5.77 -12.53 -15.33
N LEU A 31 -4.70 -11.79 -15.03
CA LEU A 31 -3.34 -12.30 -15.10
C LEU A 31 -3.18 -13.44 -14.08
N ASP A 32 -2.25 -14.35 -14.39
CA ASP A 32 -1.81 -15.37 -13.44
C ASP A 32 -1.26 -14.71 -12.16
N GLU A 33 -1.37 -15.39 -11.01
CA GLU A 33 -0.98 -14.88 -9.70
C GLU A 33 0.47 -14.36 -9.69
N GLN A 34 1.40 -15.09 -10.30
CA GLN A 34 2.81 -14.67 -10.31
C GLN A 34 3.02 -13.45 -11.21
N SER A 35 2.32 -13.39 -12.34
CA SER A 35 2.35 -12.23 -13.23
C SER A 35 1.73 -11.01 -12.55
N ALA A 36 0.55 -11.14 -11.95
CA ALA A 36 -0.11 -10.09 -11.21
C ALA A 36 0.73 -9.62 -10.02
N ALA A 37 1.34 -10.54 -9.27
CA ALA A 37 2.22 -10.22 -8.14
C ALA A 37 3.48 -9.48 -8.59
N SER A 38 4.03 -9.76 -9.78
CA SER A 38 5.16 -8.97 -10.30
C SER A 38 4.81 -7.51 -10.63
N PHE A 39 3.55 -7.22 -10.99
CA PHE A 39 3.06 -5.87 -11.24
C PHE A 39 2.49 -5.19 -9.98
N LEU A 40 1.93 -5.98 -9.06
CA LEU A 40 1.28 -5.52 -7.83
C LEU A 40 2.17 -5.68 -6.59
N SER A 41 3.42 -6.14 -6.72
CA SER A 41 4.38 -6.18 -5.62
C SER A 41 4.71 -4.75 -5.24
N ARG A 42 3.92 -4.20 -4.33
CA ARG A 42 4.28 -2.98 -3.64
C ARG A 42 5.36 -3.36 -2.65
N SER A 43 6.56 -2.84 -2.84
CA SER A 43 7.42 -2.54 -1.71
C SER A 43 6.56 -1.76 -0.71
N LEU A 44 6.59 -2.14 0.57
CA LEU A 44 6.00 -1.27 1.60
C LEU A 44 6.73 0.06 1.44
N LEU A 45 6.00 1.09 1.00
CA LEU A 45 6.56 2.42 0.92
C LEU A 45 6.97 2.81 2.34
N TYR A 46 8.14 3.41 2.45
CA TYR A 46 8.71 3.80 3.71
C TYR A 46 8.02 5.08 4.18
N ASN A 47 6.71 5.01 4.41
CA ASN A 47 5.93 6.19 4.70
C ASN A 47 6.08 6.55 6.17
N HIS A 48 6.68 7.70 6.42
CA HIS A 48 6.63 8.31 7.74
C HIS A 48 5.21 8.89 7.98
N TRP A 49 4.85 9.17 9.24
CA TRP A 49 3.50 9.55 9.69
C TRP A 49 2.92 10.87 9.11
N ASP A 50 3.56 11.43 8.10
CA ASP A 50 3.36 12.76 7.51
C ASP A 50 2.63 12.70 6.17
N PHE A 51 1.46 12.04 6.11
CA PHE A 51 0.51 12.11 4.97
C PHE A 51 1.17 12.40 3.59
N GLU A 52 2.21 11.64 3.21
CA GLU A 52 3.18 12.04 2.16
C GLU A 52 2.52 12.36 0.81
N LEU A 53 1.34 11.78 0.57
CA LEU A 53 0.48 12.09 -0.57
C LEU A 53 0.16 13.60 -0.74
N VAL A 54 0.18 14.39 0.34
CA VAL A 54 -0.08 15.84 0.31
C VAL A 54 1.15 16.68 0.67
N VAL A 55 2.23 16.06 1.13
CA VAL A 55 3.46 16.75 1.49
C VAL A 55 4.36 16.84 0.26
N PRO A 56 4.93 18.02 -0.06
CA PRO A 56 5.87 18.12 -1.18
C PRO A 56 7.11 17.23 -0.97
N GLY A 57 7.52 16.51 -2.01
CA GLY A 57 8.73 15.69 -1.98
C GLY A 57 9.98 16.49 -1.60
N ASN A 58 10.85 15.90 -0.77
CA ASN A 58 12.09 16.51 -0.28
C ASN A 58 13.25 15.51 -0.40
N LEU A 59 14.35 15.89 -1.07
CA LEU A 59 15.47 14.98 -1.32
C LEU A 59 16.12 14.42 -0.04
N GLU A 60 16.26 15.27 0.99
CA GLU A 60 16.88 14.88 2.26
C GLU A 60 16.02 13.81 2.94
N ARG A 61 14.74 14.11 3.16
CA ARG A 61 13.80 13.19 3.82
C ARG A 61 13.64 11.88 3.06
N GLU A 62 13.26 11.96 1.79
CA GLU A 62 12.80 10.78 1.04
C GLU A 62 13.97 9.86 0.65
N CYS A 63 15.11 10.43 0.23
CA CYS A 63 16.18 9.66 -0.40
C CYS A 63 17.51 9.65 0.37
N LEU A 64 17.71 10.49 1.39
CA LEU A 64 18.97 10.52 2.17
C LEU A 64 18.75 10.01 3.60
N GLU A 65 17.67 10.42 4.26
CA GLU A 65 17.22 9.90 5.55
C GLU A 65 16.48 8.56 5.37
N GLU A 66 15.75 8.42 4.27
CA GLU A 66 14.95 7.24 3.93
C GLU A 66 15.40 6.59 2.61
N VAL A 67 14.84 5.41 2.34
CA VAL A 67 15.09 4.68 1.09
C VAL A 67 13.96 4.99 0.11
N CYS A 68 14.27 5.77 -0.94
CA CYS A 68 13.30 6.13 -1.96
C CYS A 68 13.35 5.22 -3.19
N ASN A 69 12.22 5.12 -3.88
CA ASN A 69 12.11 4.55 -5.21
C ASN A 69 12.33 5.62 -6.32
N TYR A 70 12.42 5.18 -7.57
CA TYR A 70 12.69 6.08 -8.70
C TYR A 70 11.63 7.18 -8.87
N GLU A 71 10.37 6.86 -8.57
CA GLU A 71 9.25 7.78 -8.75
C GLU A 71 9.27 8.89 -7.70
N GLU A 72 9.58 8.57 -6.45
CA GLU A 72 9.79 9.57 -5.38
C GLU A 72 10.95 10.52 -5.74
N ALA A 73 12.07 9.98 -6.24
CA ALA A 73 13.16 10.81 -6.75
C ALA A 73 12.71 11.69 -7.94
N ARG A 74 11.83 11.19 -8.82
CA ARG A 74 11.25 11.97 -9.94
C ARG A 74 10.37 13.11 -9.44
N GLU A 75 9.58 12.89 -8.39
CA GLU A 75 8.71 13.91 -7.79
C GLU A 75 9.50 15.06 -7.14
N VAL A 76 10.67 14.75 -6.56
CA VAL A 76 11.59 15.73 -5.97
C VAL A 76 12.21 16.63 -7.04
N PHE A 77 12.77 16.06 -8.11
CA PHE A 77 13.50 16.83 -9.13
C PHE A 77 12.58 17.43 -10.21
N LYS A 78 11.44 16.79 -10.50
CA LYS A 78 10.49 17.14 -11.58
C LYS A 78 11.14 17.24 -12.97
N ASP A 79 12.27 16.58 -13.16
CA ASP A 79 13.08 16.61 -14.37
C ASP A 79 13.73 15.24 -14.58
N ASP A 80 13.39 14.58 -15.69
CA ASP A 80 13.81 13.21 -15.98
C ASP A 80 15.34 13.07 -16.11
N THR A 81 16.04 14.12 -16.57
CA THR A 81 17.50 14.08 -16.73
C THR A 81 18.19 14.13 -15.39
N LYS A 82 17.75 15.04 -14.51
CA LYS A 82 18.30 15.17 -13.14
C LYS A 82 18.00 13.93 -12.30
N THR A 83 16.79 13.39 -12.42
CA THR A 83 16.41 12.14 -11.73
C THR A 83 17.26 10.97 -12.21
N ALA A 84 17.51 10.84 -13.51
CA ALA A 84 18.37 9.77 -14.04
C ALA A 84 19.82 9.85 -13.54
N ASP A 85 20.39 11.06 -13.51
CA ASP A 85 21.74 11.28 -13.00
C ASP A 85 21.84 10.96 -11.51
N PHE A 86 20.90 11.44 -10.70
CA PHE A 86 20.82 11.11 -9.28
C PHE A 86 20.66 9.61 -9.05
N TRP A 87 19.71 8.97 -9.74
CA TRP A 87 19.38 7.56 -9.55
C TRP A 87 20.53 6.61 -9.84
N LYS A 88 21.36 6.95 -10.85
CA LYS A 88 22.56 6.19 -11.19
C LYS A 88 23.56 6.17 -10.03
N HIS A 89 23.71 7.28 -9.32
CA HIS A 89 24.57 7.37 -8.15
C HIS A 89 23.93 6.70 -6.92
N TYR A 90 22.65 6.97 -6.68
CA TYR A 90 21.90 6.46 -5.55
C TYR A 90 21.91 4.92 -5.48
N THR A 91 21.57 4.25 -6.58
CA THR A 91 21.53 2.78 -6.65
C THR A 91 22.90 2.11 -6.57
N SER A 92 23.98 2.83 -6.89
CA SER A 92 25.34 2.29 -6.82
C SER A 92 25.89 2.17 -5.39
N THR A 93 25.27 2.86 -4.44
CA THR A 93 25.74 2.99 -3.05
C THR A 93 24.93 2.11 -2.08
N GLY A 94 24.13 1.18 -2.61
CA GLY A 94 23.03 0.51 -1.91
C GLY A 94 23.38 -0.16 -0.57
N ASP A 95 23.17 0.59 0.51
CA ASP A 95 22.92 0.06 1.85
C ASP A 95 21.47 0.39 2.21
N ALA A 96 20.55 -0.48 1.78
CA ALA A 96 19.16 -0.43 2.23
C ALA A 96 19.06 -1.18 3.57
N THR A 97 19.31 -0.48 4.69
CA THR A 97 18.96 -1.02 6.00
C THR A 97 17.47 -0.78 6.23
N PRO A 98 16.64 -1.83 6.36
CA PRO A 98 15.23 -1.64 6.68
C PRO A 98 15.14 -1.18 8.15
N ASN A 99 14.78 0.08 8.39
CA ASN A 99 14.39 0.47 9.74
C ASN A 99 12.93 0.06 10.01
N VAL A 100 12.63 -0.15 11.30
CA VAL A 100 11.35 -0.67 11.76
C VAL A 100 10.27 0.42 11.68
N ASP A 101 9.20 0.12 10.94
CA ASP A 101 8.08 1.04 10.74
C ASP A 101 7.26 1.19 12.04
N VAL A 102 7.56 2.25 12.79
CA VAL A 102 6.88 2.61 14.05
C VAL A 102 5.39 2.87 13.79
N SER A 103 5.03 3.30 12.58
CA SER A 103 3.66 3.59 12.18
C SER A 103 2.77 2.38 12.28
N VAL A 104 3.25 1.25 11.77
CA VAL A 104 2.54 -0.04 11.79
C VAL A 104 2.35 -0.51 13.23
N LEU A 105 3.38 -0.35 14.06
CA LEU A 105 3.30 -0.73 15.47
C LEU A 105 2.24 0.09 16.21
N VAL A 106 2.25 1.41 16.05
CA VAL A 106 1.28 2.32 16.71
C VAL A 106 -0.14 2.06 16.21
N ALA A 107 -0.33 1.92 14.89
CA ALA A 107 -1.64 1.63 14.31
C ALA A 107 -2.21 0.29 14.81
N GLY A 108 -1.36 -0.74 14.93
CA GLY A 108 -1.74 -2.04 15.48
C GLY A 108 -2.18 -1.95 16.94
N ILE A 109 -1.42 -1.24 17.78
CA ILE A 109 -1.78 -1.04 19.19
C ILE A 109 -3.10 -0.28 19.33
N LEU A 110 -3.27 0.82 18.57
CA LEU A 110 -4.50 1.62 18.59
C LEU A 110 -5.72 0.78 18.19
N ALA A 111 -5.60 -0.04 17.14
CA ALA A 111 -6.67 -0.93 16.70
C ALA A 111 -7.10 -1.92 17.79
N ILE A 112 -6.14 -2.54 18.50
CA ILE A 112 -6.42 -3.47 19.61
C ILE A 112 -7.19 -2.77 20.73
N VAL A 113 -6.76 -1.57 21.13
CA VAL A 113 -7.42 -0.80 22.19
C VAL A 113 -8.85 -0.44 21.81
N VAL A 114 -9.07 0.03 20.58
CA VAL A 114 -10.41 0.38 20.08
C VAL A 114 -11.33 -0.84 20.06
N ILE A 115 -10.82 -2.00 19.62
CA ILE A 115 -11.59 -3.26 19.62
C ILE A 115 -11.96 -3.67 21.04
N ALA A 116 -11.03 -3.57 22.00
CA ALA A 116 -11.29 -3.93 23.39
C ALA A 116 -12.37 -3.05 24.03
N VAL A 117 -12.38 -1.75 23.75
CA VAL A 117 -13.40 -0.80 24.25
C VAL A 117 -14.78 -1.07 23.66
N ILE A 118 -14.85 -1.44 22.37
CA ILE A 118 -16.13 -1.76 21.72
C ILE A 118 -16.69 -3.10 22.21
N ALA A 119 -15.82 -4.02 22.63
CA ALA A 119 -16.19 -5.36 23.08
C ALA A 119 -16.62 -5.45 24.56
N THR A 120 -16.41 -4.40 25.36
CA THR A 120 -16.90 -4.25 26.75
C THR A 120 -18.25 -3.56 26.80
#